data_AF-A0A914YLT5-F1
#
_entry.id   AF-A0A914YLT5-F1
#
_cell.length_a   1.000
_cell.length_b   1.000
_cell.length_c   1.000
_cell.angle_alpha   90.00
_cell.angle_beta   90.00
_cell.angle_gamma   90.00
#
_symmetry.space_group_name_H-M   'P 1'
#
loop_
_entity.id
_entity.type
_entity.pdbx_description
1 polymer ?
#
loop_
_entity_poly.entity_id
_entity_poly.type
_entity_poly.pdbx_seq_one_letter_code
_entity_poly.pdbx_strand_id
1 'polypeptide(L)'
;MKENRVRVGVVKYGDAVEIPVALGDYDHSPDLLARIGDTRRMRGEAHLGHALRDVASEFLISGITGAPRVVIVFKSGPSVYVFSLK
;
A
#
# COMPACT_ATOMS: atom_id res chain seq x y z
N MET A 1 7.44 17.09 20.74
CA MET A 1 7.37 15.82 19.99
C MET A 1 6.70 16.12 18.67
N LYS A 2 7.32 15.85 17.52
CA LYS A 2 6.73 16.15 16.21
C LYS A 2 5.69 15.05 15.92
N GLU A 3 4.41 15.35 16.12
CA GLU A 3 3.31 14.49 15.68
C GLU A 3 3.43 14.29 14.18
N ASN A 4 3.87 13.11 13.75
CA ASN A 4 3.76 12.74 12.34
C ASN A 4 2.27 12.56 12.04
N ARG A 5 1.62 13.64 11.59
CA ARG A 5 0.18 13.65 11.25
C ARG A 5 -0.14 12.86 9.98
N VAL A 6 0.89 12.38 9.29
CA VAL A 6 0.77 11.57 8.08
C VAL A 6 1.25 10.16 8.40
N ARG A 7 0.39 9.18 8.14
CA ARG A 7 0.73 7.75 8.16
C ARG A 7 0.92 7.28 6.73
N VAL A 8 2.02 6.60 6.48
CA VAL A 8 2.35 6.03 5.17
C VAL A 8 2.39 4.52 5.29
N GLY A 9 1.79 3.84 4.31
CA GLY A 9 1.91 2.41 4.12
C GLY A 9 2.44 2.15 2.71
N VAL A 10 3.08 0.99 2.54
CA VAL A 10 3.62 0.54 1.26
C VAL A 10 3.04 -0.82 0.98
N VAL A 11 2.40 -0.97 -0.17
CA VAL A 11 1.82 -2.22 -0.65
C VAL A 11 2.40 -2.53 -2.02
N LYS A 12 2.80 -3.79 -2.20
CA LYS A 12 3.26 -4.34 -3.47
C LYS A 12 2.22 -5.33 -3.97
N TYR A 13 2.09 -5.43 -5.29
CA TYR A 13 1.16 -6.34 -5.92
C TYR A 13 1.79 -7.01 -7.15
N GLY A 14 1.42 -8.27 -7.34
CA GLY A 14 1.75 -9.17 -8.44
C GLY A 14 0.75 -10.33 -8.37
N ASP A 15 1.22 -11.58 -8.49
CA ASP A 15 0.38 -12.77 -8.24
C ASP A 15 -0.16 -12.84 -6.80
N ALA A 16 0.50 -12.11 -5.89
CA ALA A 16 0.11 -11.93 -4.50
C ALA A 16 0.22 -10.45 -4.11
N VAL A 17 -0.31 -10.13 -2.92
CA VAL A 17 -0.16 -8.82 -2.29
C VAL A 17 0.81 -8.95 -1.12
N GLU A 18 1.80 -8.08 -1.06
CA GLU A 18 2.74 -7.96 0.06
C GLU A 18 2.63 -6.56 0.66
N ILE A 19 2.74 -6.46 1.99
CA ILE A 19 2.73 -5.19 2.72
C ILE A 19 4.12 -5.00 3.35
N PRO A 20 5.11 -4.43 2.62
CA PRO A 20 6.43 -4.15 3.17
C PRO A 20 6.40 -3.22 4.37
N VAL A 21 5.44 -2.29 4.40
CA VAL A 21 5.26 -1.31 5.48
C VAL A 21 3.77 -1.15 5.71
N ALA A 22 3.27 -1.60 6.86
CA ALA A 22 1.89 -1.36 7.25
C ALA A 22 1.66 0.14 7.53
N LEU A 23 0.40 0.58 7.54
CA LEU A 23 0.10 2.02 7.56
C LEU A 23 0.54 2.66 8.89
N GLY A 24 1.63 3.42 8.85
CA GLY A 24 2.25 4.03 10.03
C GLY A 24 3.20 3.13 10.81
N ASP A 25 3.55 1.96 10.27
CA ASP A 25 4.51 1.02 10.85
C ASP A 25 5.96 1.39 10.48
N TYR A 26 6.46 2.49 11.01
CA TYR A 26 7.86 2.92 10.88
C TYR A 26 8.22 3.91 11.99
N ASP A 27 9.46 3.88 12.45
CA ASP A 27 9.90 4.73 13.56
C ASP A 27 10.12 6.18 13.12
N HIS A 28 10.67 6.37 11.92
CA HIS A 28 10.99 7.68 11.37
C HIS A 28 11.15 7.63 9.84
N SER A 29 11.07 8.79 9.17
CA SER A 29 11.10 8.85 7.70
C SER A 29 12.30 8.15 7.03
N PRO A 30 13.54 8.19 7.57
CA PRO A 30 14.65 7.42 7.00
C PRO A 30 14.43 5.90 6.98
N ASP A 31 13.72 5.34 7.95
CA ASP A 31 13.42 3.91 8.04
C ASP A 31 12.39 3.51 6.98
N LEU A 32 11.32 4.31 6.86
CA LEU A 32 10.36 4.17 5.76
C LEU A 32 11.05 4.18 4.39
N LEU A 33 11.96 5.12 4.15
CA LEU A 33 12.68 5.22 2.89
C LEU A 33 13.60 4.02 2.64
N ALA A 34 14.26 3.49 3.68
CA ALA A 34 15.07 2.29 3.58
C ALA A 34 14.21 1.06 3.20
N ARG A 35 13.07 0.85 3.88
CA ARG A 35 12.12 -0.25 3.58
C ARG A 35 11.56 -0.17 2.16
N ILE A 36 11.32 1.06 1.65
CA ILE A 36 10.95 1.28 0.24
C ILE A 36 12.12 0.95 -0.69
N GLY A 37 13.35 1.35 -0.36
CA GLY A 37 14.54 1.08 -1.15
C GLY A 37 14.87 -0.41 -1.28
N ASP A 38 14.62 -1.18 -0.23
CA ASP A 38 14.85 -2.64 -0.21
C ASP A 38 13.75 -3.43 -0.94
N THR A 39 12.66 -2.75 -1.31
CA THR A 39 11.53 -3.37 -1.99
C THR A 39 11.88 -3.79 -3.42
N ARG A 40 11.83 -5.10 -3.68
CA ARG A 40 12.04 -5.68 -5.01
C ARG A 40 10.73 -5.84 -5.78
N ARG A 41 10.80 -5.74 -7.11
CA ARG A 41 9.67 -5.99 -8.02
C ARG A 41 9.05 -7.36 -7.77
N MET A 42 7.73 -7.41 -7.62
CA MET A 42 6.98 -8.67 -7.61
C MET A 42 6.90 -9.23 -9.03
N ARG A 43 7.05 -10.55 -9.14
CA ARG A 43 6.77 -11.29 -10.38
C ARG A 43 5.28 -11.62 -10.44
N GLY A 44 4.82 -12.04 -11.62
CA GLY A 44 3.44 -12.48 -11.81
C GLY A 44 2.52 -11.47 -12.47
N GLU A 45 1.24 -11.83 -12.52
CA GLU A 45 0.15 -11.02 -13.05
C GLU A 45 -0.14 -9.84 -12.13
N ALA A 46 -0.43 -8.67 -12.70
CA ALA A 46 -0.73 -7.48 -11.92
C ALA A 46 -2.20 -7.48 -11.45
N HIS A 47 -2.50 -8.06 -10.28
CA HIS A 47 -3.85 -8.06 -9.66
C HIS A 47 -4.15 -6.77 -8.87
N LEU A 48 -4.11 -5.62 -9.55
CA LEU A 48 -4.31 -4.30 -8.93
C LEU A 48 -5.64 -4.18 -8.16
N GLY A 49 -6.72 -4.77 -8.69
CA GLY A 49 -8.03 -4.73 -8.05
C GLY A 49 -8.05 -5.39 -6.66
N HIS A 50 -7.33 -6.50 -6.48
CA HIS A 50 -7.19 -7.15 -5.18
C HIS A 50 -6.39 -6.26 -4.22
N ALA A 51 -5.24 -5.74 -4.69
CA ALA A 51 -4.38 -4.88 -3.88
C ALA A 51 -5.11 -3.63 -3.38
N LEU A 52 -5.97 -3.02 -4.20
CA LEU A 52 -6.74 -1.85 -3.77
C LEU A 52 -7.81 -2.18 -2.71
N ARG A 53 -8.36 -3.41 -2.70
CA ARG A 53 -9.28 -3.86 -1.64
C ARG A 53 -8.54 -4.07 -0.32
N ASP A 54 -7.32 -4.61 -0.38
CA ASP A 54 -6.48 -4.78 0.80
C ASP A 54 -6.06 -3.42 1.38
N VAL A 55 -5.67 -2.47 0.52
CA VAL A 55 -5.38 -1.08 0.91
C VAL A 55 -6.61 -0.40 1.54
N ALA A 56 -7.80 -0.61 0.99
CA ALA A 56 -9.03 -0.07 1.57
C ALA A 56 -9.29 -0.65 2.97
N SER A 57 -9.01 -1.94 3.17
CA SER A 57 -9.15 -2.62 4.46
C SER A 57 -8.14 -2.09 5.48
N GLU A 58 -6.88 -1.87 5.07
CA GLU A 58 -5.85 -1.28 5.92
C GLU A 58 -6.22 0.14 6.40
N PHE A 59 -6.85 0.96 5.55
CA PHE A 59 -7.35 2.27 5.99
C PHE A 59 -8.47 2.19 7.03
N LEU A 60 -9.25 1.11 7.04
CA LEU A 60 -10.30 0.91 8.05
C LEU A 60 -9.71 0.49 9.40
N ILE A 61 -8.60 -0.26 9.39
CA ILE A 61 -7.95 -0.79 10.59
C ILE A 61 -6.99 0.24 11.20
N SER A 62 -6.10 0.81 10.39
CA SER A 62 -4.93 1.59 10.83
C SER A 62 -5.02 3.08 10.49
N GLY A 63 -6.08 3.50 9.79
CA GLY A 63 -6.29 4.87 9.35
C GLY A 63 -6.66 5.82 10.49
N ILE A 64 -6.51 7.13 10.24
CA ILE A 64 -6.91 8.18 11.17
C ILE A 64 -8.33 8.64 10.81
N THR A 65 -9.24 8.61 11.78
CA THR A 65 -10.61 9.11 11.60
C THR A 65 -10.60 10.61 11.23
N GLY A 66 -11.31 10.97 10.16
CA GLY A 66 -11.40 12.35 9.67
C GLY A 66 -10.19 12.83 8.84
N ALA A 67 -9.13 12.03 8.71
CA ALA A 67 -8.02 12.36 7.84
C ALA A 67 -8.33 12.00 6.37
N PRO A 68 -7.92 12.82 5.39
CA PRO A 68 -7.96 12.45 3.98
C PRO A 68 -7.15 11.18 3.72
N ARG A 69 -7.69 10.29 2.88
CA ARG A 69 -7.04 9.04 2.47
C ARG A 69 -6.66 9.13 1.01
N VAL A 70 -5.40 8.89 0.70
CA VAL A 70 -4.86 9.00 -0.66
C VAL A 70 -4.10 7.72 -1.00
N VAL A 71 -4.28 7.22 -2.22
CA VAL A 71 -3.53 6.11 -2.78
C VAL A 71 -2.80 6.59 -4.02
N ILE A 72 -1.48 6.39 -4.06
CA ILE A 72 -0.64 6.67 -5.23
C ILE A 72 -0.28 5.32 -5.84
N VAL A 73 -0.73 5.08 -7.07
CA VAL A 73 -0.53 3.79 -7.76
C VAL A 73 0.59 3.93 -8.80
N PHE A 74 1.66 3.17 -8.61
CA PHE A 74 2.67 2.94 -9.64
C PHE A 74 2.33 1.64 -10.39
N LYS A 75 2.10 1.73 -11.70
CA LYS A 75 1.75 0.58 -12.55
C LYS A 75 2.55 0.63 -13.84
N SER A 76 3.12 -0.52 -14.22
CA SER A 76 3.72 -0.72 -15.53
C SER A 76 2.95 -1.82 -16.29
N GLY A 77 2.52 -1.52 -17.51
CA GLY A 77 1.76 -2.46 -18.35
C GLY A 77 0.28 -2.63 -17.97
N PRO A 78 -0.44 -3.54 -18.64
CA PRO A 78 -1.84 -3.86 -18.36
C PRO A 78 -2.01 -4.50 -16.98
N SER A 79 -3.20 -4.37 -16.38
CA SER A 79 -3.58 -5.10 -15.16
C SER A 79 -4.76 -6.01 -15.49
N VAL A 80 -4.81 -7.18 -14.85
CA VAL A 80 -5.95 -8.08 -14.94
C VAL A 80 -7.04 -7.50 -14.06
N TYR A 81 -8.07 -6.94 -14.68
CA TYR A 81 -9.26 -6.44 -13.99
C TYR A 81 -10.26 -7.58 -13.83
N VAL A 82 -10.36 -8.14 -12.62
CA VAL A 82 -11.48 -9.04 -12.28
C VAL A 82 -12.48 -8.26 -11.43
N PHE A 83 -13.39 -7.55 -12.10
CA PHE A 83 -14.61 -7.07 -11.45
C PHE A 83 -15.62 -8.22 -11.41
N SER A 84 -15.75 -8.87 -10.26
CA SER A 84 -16.96 -9.61 -9.92
C SER A 84 -17.69 -8.80 -8.86
N LEU A 85 -18.74 -8.10 -9.30
CA LEU A 85 -19.79 -7.62 -8.41
C LEU A 85 -20.70 -8.82 -8.16
N LYS A 86 -20.68 -9.34 -6.94
CA LYS A 86 -21.79 -10.10 -6.40
C LYS A 86 -22.53 -9.20 -5.42
#